data_AF-A0A829NVQ6-F1
#
_entry.id   AF-A0A829NVQ6-F1
#
_cell.length_a   1.000
_cell.length_b   1.000
_cell.length_c   1.000
_cell.angle_alpha   90.00
_cell.angle_beta   90.00
_cell.angle_gamma   90.00
#
_symmetry.space_group_name_H-M   'P 1'
#
loop_
_entity.id
_entity.type
_entity.pdbx_description
1 polymer ?
#
loop_
_entity_poly.entity_id
_entity_poly.type
_entity_poly.pdbx_seq_one_letter_code
_entity_poly.pdbx_strand_id
1 'polypeptide(L)'
;MKRFSKKEIFSIPNLMGYFRILLIPVFCYLYITAETEREYLYAALVVLLSSLTDLFDGKIARRFHMVTELGKALDPIADKLTHAALAICLATRYPMMWALIALMLVKEGYMGVMGLIFLKKGKMLDGAMWFGKVCTAVLFAGLLVLFLFSQLEAAVVNGIIMIMMGIMIVTLCMYVPVFQKMKHKEKKDGEE
;
A
#
# COMPACT_ATOMS: atom_id res chain seq x y z
N MET A 1 11.12 -9.20 -22.84
CA MET A 1 10.17 -8.11 -22.49
C MET A 1 8.76 -8.55 -22.87
N LYS A 2 7.88 -8.81 -21.89
CA LYS A 2 6.44 -9.01 -22.18
C LYS A 2 5.91 -7.72 -22.82
N ARG A 3 5.48 -7.77 -24.08
CA ARG A 3 4.83 -6.61 -24.74
C ARG A 3 3.36 -6.57 -24.29
N PHE A 4 3.02 -5.64 -23.42
CA PHE A 4 1.63 -5.38 -23.05
C PHE A 4 0.83 -4.91 -24.27
N SER A 5 -0.39 -5.41 -24.42
CA SER A 5 -1.24 -5.03 -25.56
C SER A 5 -1.81 -3.62 -25.38
N LYS A 6 -2.00 -2.86 -26.47
CA LYS A 6 -2.70 -1.56 -26.42
C LYS A 6 -4.07 -1.67 -25.75
N LYS A 7 -4.77 -2.80 -25.93
CA LYS A 7 -6.07 -3.06 -25.27
C LYS A 7 -5.96 -3.22 -23.75
N GLU A 8 -4.85 -3.75 -23.25
CA GLU A 8 -4.61 -3.83 -21.81
C GLU A 8 -4.31 -2.44 -21.26
N ILE A 9 -3.43 -1.69 -21.92
CA ILE A 9 -3.02 -0.33 -21.49
C ILE A 9 -4.24 0.59 -21.34
N PHE A 10 -5.18 0.55 -22.28
CA PHE A 10 -6.40 1.37 -22.27
C PHE A 10 -7.63 0.66 -21.70
N SER A 11 -7.45 -0.45 -20.97
CA SER A 11 -8.57 -1.08 -20.27
C SER A 11 -9.11 -0.15 -19.18
N ILE A 12 -10.43 -0.21 -18.94
CA ILE A 12 -11.11 0.62 -17.93
C ILE A 12 -10.42 0.51 -16.54
N PRO A 13 -10.08 -0.69 -16.03
CA PRO A 13 -9.39 -0.81 -14.75
C PRO A 13 -8.03 -0.12 -14.72
N ASN A 14 -7.24 -0.23 -15.80
CA ASN A 14 -5.91 0.39 -15.85
C ASN A 14 -5.99 1.92 -15.94
N LEU A 15 -6.99 2.45 -16.65
CA LEU A 15 -7.26 3.89 -16.68
C LEU A 15 -7.62 4.42 -15.28
N MET A 16 -8.40 3.67 -14.50
CA MET A 16 -8.74 4.01 -13.11
C MET A 16 -7.51 3.94 -12.19
N GLY A 17 -6.62 2.95 -12.40
CA GLY A 17 -5.30 2.89 -11.76
C GLY A 17 -4.43 4.12 -12.05
N TYR A 18 -4.33 4.55 -13.32
CA TYR A 18 -3.59 5.78 -13.67
C TYR A 18 -4.23 7.03 -13.07
N PHE A 19 -5.55 7.10 -13.06
CA PHE A 19 -6.28 8.22 -12.45
C PHE A 19 -5.95 8.35 -10.97
N ARG A 20 -5.91 7.24 -10.22
CA ARG A 20 -5.46 7.22 -8.81
C ARG A 20 -4.03 7.73 -8.65
N ILE A 21 -3.09 7.26 -9.49
CA ILE A 21 -1.71 7.75 -9.46
C ILE A 21 -1.66 9.26 -9.71
N LEU A 22 -2.48 9.77 -10.63
CA LEU A 22 -2.58 11.20 -10.94
C LEU A 22 -3.21 12.01 -9.79
N LEU A 23 -4.10 11.42 -8.99
CA LEU A 23 -4.69 12.07 -7.82
C LEU A 23 -3.70 12.23 -6.66
N ILE A 24 -2.62 11.45 -6.62
CA ILE A 24 -1.58 11.55 -5.58
C ILE A 24 -1.02 12.97 -5.43
N PRO A 25 -0.42 13.57 -6.48
CA PRO A 25 0.08 14.94 -6.37
C PRO A 25 -1.02 15.96 -6.05
N VAL A 26 -2.26 15.71 -6.49
CA VAL A 26 -3.40 16.61 -6.24
C VAL A 26 -3.73 16.66 -4.76
N PHE A 27 -3.96 15.52 -4.10
CA PHE A 27 -4.27 15.54 -2.68
C PHE A 27 -3.07 15.96 -1.82
N CYS A 28 -1.83 15.65 -2.23
CA CYS A 28 -0.64 16.11 -1.54
C CYS A 28 -0.54 17.64 -1.57
N TYR A 29 -0.74 18.24 -2.75
CA TYR A 29 -0.75 19.69 -2.90
C TYR A 29 -1.83 20.32 -2.01
N LEU A 30 -3.08 19.84 -2.12
CA LEU A 30 -4.19 20.35 -1.33
C LEU A 30 -3.95 20.24 0.17
N TYR A 31 -3.35 19.14 0.64
CA TYR A 31 -3.05 18.94 2.07
C TYR A 31 -1.93 19.86 2.55
N ILE A 32 -0.86 20.03 1.77
CA ILE A 32 0.30 20.83 2.16
C ILE A 32 -0.02 22.33 2.15
N THR A 33 -0.86 22.78 1.22
CA THR A 33 -1.29 24.19 1.14
C THR A 33 -2.53 24.48 1.97
N ALA A 34 -3.07 23.51 2.73
CA ALA A 34 -4.25 23.72 3.55
C ALA A 34 -3.91 24.53 4.81
N GLU A 35 -4.58 25.67 4.95
CA GLU A 35 -4.50 26.52 6.14
C GLU A 35 -5.76 26.36 7.00
N THR A 36 -6.89 26.02 6.38
CA THR A 36 -8.19 25.90 7.04
C THR A 36 -8.68 24.46 7.11
N GLU A 37 -9.54 24.15 8.10
CA GLU A 37 -10.16 22.82 8.25
C GLU A 37 -10.90 22.36 6.98
N ARG A 38 -11.54 23.31 6.30
CA ARG A 38 -12.28 23.04 5.06
C ARG A 38 -11.36 22.58 3.92
N GLU A 39 -10.15 23.12 3.85
CA GLU A 39 -9.15 22.73 2.84
C GLU A 39 -8.58 21.34 3.12
N TYR A 40 -8.32 21.01 4.39
CA TYR A 40 -7.98 19.64 4.78
C TYR A 40 -9.09 18.65 4.42
N LEU A 41 -10.36 19.03 4.60
CA LEU A 41 -11.49 18.21 4.19
C LEU A 41 -11.52 18.00 2.68
N TYR A 42 -11.21 19.02 1.87
CA TYR A 42 -11.12 18.86 0.41
C TYR A 42 -10.03 17.87 0.00
N ALA A 43 -8.85 17.97 0.60
CA ALA A 43 -7.78 17.00 0.37
C ALA A 43 -8.26 15.58 0.71
N ALA A 44 -8.94 15.42 1.85
CA ALA A 44 -9.43 14.14 2.31
C ALA A 44 -10.55 13.56 1.44
N LEU A 45 -11.43 14.41 0.91
CA LEU A 45 -12.46 14.00 -0.06
C LEU A 45 -11.83 13.49 -1.36
N VAL A 46 -10.75 14.10 -1.85
CA VAL A 46 -10.03 13.59 -3.03
C VAL A 46 -9.47 12.20 -2.78
N VAL A 47 -8.86 11.97 -1.62
CA VAL A 47 -8.35 10.65 -1.22
C VAL A 47 -9.49 9.64 -1.08
N LEU A 48 -10.62 10.04 -0.48
CA LEU A 48 -11.79 9.19 -0.33
C LEU A 48 -12.35 8.77 -1.70
N LEU A 49 -12.50 9.72 -2.62
CA LEU A 49 -12.92 9.44 -4.00
C LEU A 49 -11.94 8.49 -4.70
N SER A 50 -10.64 8.72 -4.54
CA SER A 50 -9.59 7.83 -5.08
C SER A 50 -9.72 6.40 -4.54
N SER A 51 -9.98 6.26 -3.23
CA SER A 51 -10.11 4.97 -2.55
C SER A 51 -11.37 4.22 -2.96
N LEU A 52 -12.49 4.93 -3.12
CA LEU A 52 -13.73 4.35 -3.62
C LEU A 52 -13.58 3.89 -5.06
N THR A 53 -12.87 4.65 -5.90
CA THR A 53 -12.59 4.33 -7.30
C THR A 53 -11.90 2.96 -7.44
N ASP A 54 -10.92 2.65 -6.59
CA ASP A 54 -10.24 1.33 -6.53
C ASP A 54 -11.20 0.18 -6.16
N LEU A 55 -12.09 0.40 -5.18
CA LEU A 55 -13.05 -0.63 -4.81
C LEU A 55 -14.03 -0.96 -5.95
N PHE A 56 -14.39 0.06 -6.74
CA PHE A 56 -15.25 -0.11 -7.91
C PHE A 56 -14.51 -0.74 -9.09
N ASP A 57 -13.29 -0.29 -9.41
CA ASP A 57 -12.51 -0.84 -10.53
C ASP A 57 -12.19 -2.33 -10.33
N GLY A 58 -11.83 -2.75 -9.11
CA GLY A 58 -11.51 -4.13 -8.81
C GLY A 58 -12.75 -5.03 -8.90
N LYS A 59 -13.94 -4.50 -8.55
CA LYS A 59 -15.22 -5.22 -8.74
C LYS A 59 -15.57 -5.35 -10.21
N ILE A 60 -15.41 -4.28 -11.00
CA ILE A 60 -15.69 -4.27 -12.44
C ILE A 60 -14.73 -5.22 -13.16
N ALA A 61 -13.43 -5.14 -12.88
CA ALA A 61 -12.41 -5.99 -13.48
C ALA A 61 -12.71 -7.48 -13.25
N ARG A 62 -13.11 -7.86 -12.03
CA ARG A 62 -13.47 -9.25 -11.69
C ARG A 62 -14.78 -9.69 -12.34
N ARG A 63 -15.82 -8.83 -12.32
CA ARG A 63 -17.15 -9.16 -12.85
C ARG A 63 -17.16 -9.31 -14.37
N PHE A 64 -16.35 -8.52 -15.07
CA PHE A 64 -16.30 -8.49 -16.53
C PHE A 64 -15.08 -9.21 -17.11
N HIS A 65 -14.35 -9.98 -16.30
CA HIS A 65 -13.15 -10.71 -16.71
C HIS A 65 -12.08 -9.82 -17.40
N MET A 66 -11.99 -8.55 -17.00
CA MET A 66 -11.04 -7.56 -17.54
C MET A 66 -9.75 -7.48 -16.72
N VAL A 67 -9.36 -8.57 -16.07
CA VAL A 67 -8.12 -8.62 -15.27
C VAL A 67 -6.93 -8.71 -16.22
N THR A 68 -6.07 -7.69 -16.22
CA THR A 68 -4.88 -7.63 -17.09
C THR A 68 -3.59 -7.88 -16.30
N GLU A 69 -2.55 -8.39 -16.97
CA GLU A 69 -1.23 -8.58 -16.35
C GLU A 69 -0.58 -7.25 -15.97
N LEU A 70 -0.86 -6.19 -16.73
CA LEU A 70 -0.43 -4.83 -16.43
C LEU A 70 -1.09 -4.30 -15.15
N GLY A 71 -2.42 -4.45 -15.03
CA GLY A 71 -3.17 -4.04 -13.83
C GLY A 71 -2.66 -4.76 -12.57
N LYS A 72 -2.47 -6.08 -12.64
CA LYS A 72 -1.88 -6.87 -11.53
C LYS A 72 -0.52 -6.35 -11.05
N ALA A 73 0.28 -5.75 -11.94
CA ALA A 73 1.55 -5.15 -11.59
C ALA A 73 1.41 -3.69 -11.13
N LEU A 74 0.49 -2.93 -11.73
CA LEU A 74 0.28 -1.51 -11.46
C LEU A 74 -0.43 -1.28 -10.12
N ASP A 75 -1.46 -2.06 -9.79
CA ASP A 75 -2.29 -1.84 -8.59
C ASP A 75 -1.45 -1.86 -7.30
N PRO A 76 -0.56 -2.85 -7.06
CA PRO A 76 0.28 -2.85 -5.87
C PRO A 76 1.27 -1.67 -5.81
N ILE A 77 1.65 -1.11 -6.96
CA ILE A 77 2.52 0.07 -7.02
C ILE A 77 1.71 1.32 -6.67
N ALA A 78 0.55 1.50 -7.29
CA ALA A 78 -0.35 2.61 -7.02
C ALA A 78 -0.76 2.68 -5.54
N ASP A 79 -1.06 1.52 -4.93
CA ASP A 79 -1.41 1.43 -3.50
C ASP A 79 -0.26 1.86 -2.60
N LYS A 80 0.95 1.34 -2.85
CA LYS A 80 2.14 1.69 -2.06
C LYS A 80 2.49 3.17 -2.18
N LEU A 81 2.39 3.73 -3.39
CA LEU A 81 2.61 5.16 -3.62
C LEU A 81 1.57 6.00 -2.87
N THR A 82 0.30 5.60 -2.92
CA THR A 82 -0.78 6.28 -2.21
C THR A 82 -0.55 6.25 -0.69
N HIS A 83 -0.22 5.08 -0.13
CA HIS A 83 0.06 4.96 1.30
C HIS A 83 1.28 5.77 1.74
N ALA A 84 2.35 5.75 0.94
CA ALA A 84 3.55 6.54 1.21
C ALA A 84 3.25 8.04 1.16
N ALA A 85 2.51 8.49 0.15
CA ALA A 85 2.12 9.89 0.01
C ALA A 85 1.24 10.37 1.18
N LEU A 86 0.24 9.58 1.59
CA LEU A 86 -0.58 9.86 2.76
C LEU A 86 0.27 9.94 4.03
N ALA A 87 1.17 8.99 4.23
CA ALA A 87 2.04 8.96 5.41
C ALA A 87 2.97 10.19 5.46
N ILE A 88 3.55 10.59 4.32
CA ILE A 88 4.42 11.77 4.21
C ILE A 88 3.62 13.05 4.48
N CYS A 89 2.41 13.19 3.92
CA CYS A 89 1.54 14.32 4.20
C CYS A 89 1.24 14.42 5.70
N LEU A 90 0.83 13.30 6.32
CA LEU A 90 0.57 13.26 7.76
C LEU A 90 1.83 13.54 8.60
N ALA A 91 3.02 13.23 8.10
CA ALA A 91 4.28 13.48 8.79
C ALA A 91 4.69 14.96 8.86
N THR A 92 4.10 15.84 8.04
CA THR A 92 4.27 17.29 8.19
C THR A 92 3.57 17.82 9.43
N ARG A 93 2.49 17.16 9.87
CA ARG A 93 1.69 17.54 11.04
C ARG A 93 1.98 16.70 12.29
N TYR A 94 2.29 15.42 12.12
CA TYR A 94 2.44 14.46 13.20
C TYR A 94 3.84 13.84 13.18
N PRO A 95 4.77 14.29 14.05
CA PRO A 95 6.17 13.83 14.03
C PRO A 95 6.34 12.31 14.18
N MET A 96 5.44 11.64 14.92
CA MET A 96 5.48 10.19 15.11
C MET A 96 5.28 9.40 13.81
N MET A 97 4.67 10.00 12.78
CA MET A 97 4.53 9.37 11.47
C MET A 97 5.88 9.05 10.82
N TRP A 98 6.95 9.80 11.11
CA TRP A 98 8.29 9.47 10.61
C TRP A 98 8.77 8.09 11.08
N ALA A 99 8.42 7.70 12.32
CA ALA A 99 8.72 6.36 12.83
C ALA A 99 7.92 5.27 12.09
N LEU A 100 6.64 5.52 11.80
CA LEU A 100 5.82 4.63 10.98
C LEU A 100 6.36 4.50 9.55
N ILE A 101 6.78 5.60 8.91
CA ILE A 101 7.38 5.61 7.58
C ILE A 101 8.68 4.79 7.58
N ALA A 102 9.55 4.98 8.57
CA ALA A 102 10.78 4.19 8.70
C ALA A 102 10.46 2.69 8.78
N LEU A 103 9.45 2.31 9.57
CA LEU A 103 9.01 0.93 9.70
C LEU A 103 8.40 0.37 8.40
N MET A 104 7.63 1.20 7.67
CA MET A 104 7.10 0.86 6.35
C MET A 104 8.24 0.54 5.38
N LEU A 105 9.28 1.38 5.34
CA LEU A 105 10.46 1.17 4.52
C LEU A 105 11.22 -0.10 4.89
N VAL A 106 11.39 -0.38 6.19
CA VAL A 106 12.02 -1.62 6.66
C VAL A 106 11.22 -2.84 6.23
N LYS A 107 9.90 -2.85 6.42
CA LYS A 107 9.04 -3.97 6.04
C LYS A 107 9.02 -4.20 4.53
N GLU A 108 8.80 -3.14 3.74
CA GLU A 108 8.81 -3.19 2.28
C GLU A 108 10.17 -3.61 1.72
N GLY A 109 11.25 -3.04 2.26
CA GLY A 109 12.63 -3.41 1.92
C GLY A 109 12.93 -4.86 2.23
N TYR A 110 12.55 -5.35 3.42
CA TYR A 110 12.72 -6.75 3.80
C TYR A 110 11.97 -7.70 2.86
N MET A 111 10.68 -7.44 2.60
CA MET A 111 9.88 -8.25 1.69
C MET A 111 10.42 -8.20 0.25
N GLY A 112 10.87 -7.02 -0.21
CA GLY A 112 11.43 -6.83 -1.53
C GLY A 112 12.76 -7.57 -1.71
N VAL A 113 13.69 -7.43 -0.77
CA VAL A 113 14.99 -8.12 -0.79
C VAL A 113 14.81 -9.63 -0.72
N MET A 114 14.01 -10.13 0.23
CA MET A 114 13.75 -11.56 0.35
C MET A 114 13.03 -12.11 -0.89
N GLY A 115 12.04 -11.39 -1.41
CA GLY A 115 11.34 -11.74 -2.65
C GLY A 115 12.30 -11.84 -3.84
N LEU A 116 13.21 -10.90 -4.01
CA LEU A 116 14.21 -10.92 -5.09
C LEU A 116 15.20 -12.08 -4.95
N ILE A 117 15.64 -12.40 -3.73
CA ILE A 117 16.55 -13.53 -3.47
C ILE A 117 15.89 -14.85 -3.88
N PHE A 118 14.64 -15.08 -3.50
CA PHE A 118 13.92 -16.31 -3.87
C PHE A 118 13.57 -16.34 -5.36
N LEU A 119 13.23 -15.19 -5.95
CA LEU A 119 12.93 -15.10 -7.39
C LEU A 119 14.14 -15.50 -8.24
N LYS A 120 15.36 -15.07 -7.86
CA LYS A 120 16.60 -15.51 -8.53
C LYS A 120 16.83 -17.03 -8.46
N LYS A 121 16.21 -17.70 -7.50
CA LYS A 121 16.27 -19.14 -7.28
C LYS A 121 15.07 -19.89 -7.88
N GLY A 122 14.24 -19.22 -8.68
CA GLY A 122 13.06 -19.83 -9.30
C GLY A 122 11.91 -20.12 -8.33
N LYS A 123 11.97 -19.65 -7.08
CA LYS A 123 10.89 -19.80 -6.09
C LYS A 123 10.20 -18.45 -5.88
N MET A 124 8.88 -18.46 -5.81
CA MET A 124 8.08 -17.27 -5.47
C MET A 124 7.26 -17.56 -4.22
N LEU A 125 6.87 -16.52 -3.48
CA LEU A 125 5.78 -16.68 -2.52
C LEU A 125 4.52 -17.04 -3.31
N ASP A 126 3.76 -18.02 -2.83
CA ASP A 126 2.47 -18.48 -3.41
C ASP A 126 1.33 -17.46 -3.19
N GLY A 127 1.62 -16.17 -3.37
CA GLY A 127 0.72 -15.05 -3.19
C GLY A 127 0.90 -14.28 -1.88
N ALA A 128 0.11 -13.23 -1.72
CA ALA A 128 0.16 -12.36 -0.54
C ALA A 128 -0.43 -13.07 0.69
N MET A 129 0.38 -13.20 1.74
CA MET A 129 -0.02 -13.75 3.03
C MET A 129 -1.19 -12.97 3.64
N TRP A 130 -2.13 -13.69 4.26
CA TRP A 130 -3.34 -13.09 4.85
C TRP A 130 -3.02 -11.98 5.87
N PHE A 131 -2.04 -12.21 6.75
CA PHE A 131 -1.62 -11.24 7.76
C PHE A 131 -1.00 -9.99 7.13
N GLY A 132 -0.30 -10.13 6.00
CA GLY A 132 0.20 -9.01 5.21
C GLY A 132 -0.91 -8.17 4.61
N LYS A 133 -1.98 -8.80 4.11
CA LYS A 133 -3.18 -8.12 3.59
C LYS A 133 -3.90 -7.35 4.71
N VAL A 134 -4.08 -7.98 5.87
CA VAL A 134 -4.70 -7.34 7.04
C VAL A 134 -3.89 -6.13 7.49
N CYS A 135 -2.56 -6.27 7.60
CA CYS A 135 -1.67 -5.16 7.93
C CYS A 135 -1.84 -3.98 6.98
N THR A 136 -1.81 -4.24 5.67
CA THR A 136 -1.97 -3.18 4.65
C THR A 136 -3.35 -2.51 4.74
N ALA A 137 -4.42 -3.29 4.94
CA ALA A 137 -5.78 -2.76 5.06
C ALA A 137 -5.95 -1.89 6.32
N VAL A 138 -5.44 -2.35 7.47
CA VAL A 138 -5.49 -1.60 8.73
C VAL A 138 -4.65 -0.33 8.64
N LEU A 139 -3.46 -0.40 8.02
CA LEU A 139 -2.66 0.78 7.79
C LEU A 139 -3.39 1.80 6.92
N PHE A 140 -3.97 1.36 5.82
CA PHE A 140 -4.69 2.26 4.94
C PHE A 140 -5.87 2.92 5.65
N ALA A 141 -6.67 2.14 6.38
CA ALA A 141 -7.77 2.67 7.17
C ALA A 141 -7.30 3.68 8.23
N GLY A 142 -6.21 3.39 8.94
CA GLY A 142 -5.61 4.31 9.92
C GLY A 142 -5.14 5.61 9.28
N LEU A 143 -4.44 5.53 8.14
CA LEU A 143 -4.03 6.71 7.37
C LEU A 143 -5.24 7.53 6.92
N LEU A 144 -6.28 6.88 6.39
CA LEU A 144 -7.52 7.56 5.97
C LEU A 144 -8.21 8.26 7.13
N VAL A 145 -8.31 7.62 8.31
CA VAL A 145 -8.90 8.22 9.50
C VAL A 145 -8.12 9.46 9.93
N LEU A 146 -6.79 9.38 10.02
CA LEU A 146 -5.95 10.52 10.39
C LEU A 146 -6.00 11.65 9.35
N PHE A 147 -6.22 11.31 8.08
CA PHE A 147 -6.31 12.28 7.00
C PHE A 147 -7.69 12.95 6.93
N LEU A 148 -8.78 12.22 7.21
CA LEU A 148 -10.16 12.73 7.24
C LEU A 148 -10.45 13.55 8.50
N PHE A 149 -9.98 13.08 9.66
CA PHE A 149 -10.23 13.71 10.95
C PHE A 149 -8.98 14.45 11.41
N SER A 150 -8.76 15.62 10.83
CA SER A 150 -7.58 16.43 11.11
C SER A 150 -7.57 17.01 12.53
N GLN A 151 -8.74 17.10 13.20
CA GLN A 151 -8.88 17.69 14.54
C GLN A 151 -8.89 16.68 15.70
N LEU A 152 -8.24 15.53 15.55
CA LEU A 152 -8.11 14.57 16.64
C LEU A 152 -7.13 15.05 17.71
N GLU A 153 -7.42 14.74 18.98
CA GLU A 153 -6.50 14.98 20.08
C GLU A 153 -5.17 14.25 19.86
N ALA A 154 -4.05 14.87 20.23
CA ALA A 154 -2.72 14.31 20.01
C ALA A 154 -2.55 12.91 20.63
N ALA A 155 -3.19 12.63 21.78
CA ALA A 155 -3.18 11.32 22.40
C ALA A 155 -3.84 10.25 21.53
N VAL A 156 -4.98 10.58 20.90
CA VAL A 156 -5.70 9.68 19.98
C VAL A 156 -4.88 9.44 18.72
N VAL A 157 -4.31 10.49 18.14
CA VAL A 157 -3.45 10.39 16.94
C VAL A 157 -2.26 9.48 17.21
N ASN A 158 -1.52 9.73 18.28
CA ASN A 158 -0.37 8.90 18.66
C ASN A 158 -0.80 7.46 18.97
N GLY A 159 -1.95 7.25 19.60
CA GLY A 159 -2.53 5.93 19.84
C GLY A 159 -2.77 5.16 18.55
N ILE A 160 -3.40 5.78 17.56
CA ILE A 160 -3.65 5.18 16.23
C ILE A 160 -2.31 4.82 15.56
N ILE A 161 -1.34 5.74 15.55
CA ILE A 161 -0.03 5.50 14.94
C ILE A 161 0.69 4.34 15.63
N MET A 162 0.67 4.27 16.97
CA MET A 162 1.27 3.17 17.73
C MET A 162 0.62 1.82 17.42
N ILE A 163 -0.70 1.77 17.28
CA ILE A 163 -1.41 0.55 16.87
C ILE A 163 -0.96 0.10 15.47
N MET A 164 -0.89 1.03 14.51
CA MET A 164 -0.42 0.74 13.16
C MET A 164 1.03 0.22 13.15
N MET A 165 1.90 0.85 13.95
CA MET A 165 3.28 0.40 14.13
C MET A 165 3.34 -1.00 14.75
N GLY A 166 2.56 -1.26 15.80
CA GLY A 166 2.50 -2.57 16.45
C GLY A 166 2.09 -3.68 15.49
N ILE A 167 1.02 -3.47 14.72
CA ILE A 167 0.54 -4.42 13.69
C ILE A 167 1.63 -4.65 12.63
N MET A 168 2.33 -3.59 12.23
CA MET A 168 3.41 -3.71 11.25
C MET A 168 4.62 -4.49 11.78
N ILE A 169 5.02 -4.27 13.03
CA ILE A 169 6.08 -5.04 13.69
C ILE A 169 5.68 -6.51 13.76
N VAL A 170 4.47 -6.82 14.24
CA VAL A 170 3.96 -8.20 14.31
C VAL A 170 3.98 -8.85 12.92
N THR A 171 3.51 -8.12 11.90
CA THR A 171 3.51 -8.59 10.52
C THR A 171 4.91 -8.89 10.01
N LEU A 172 5.87 -8.00 10.27
CA LEU A 172 7.28 -8.20 9.90
C LEU A 172 7.85 -9.46 10.58
N CYS A 173 7.61 -9.61 11.88
CA CYS A 173 8.02 -10.80 12.63
C CYS A 173 7.39 -12.09 12.07
N MET A 174 6.13 -12.05 11.63
CA MET A 174 5.46 -13.19 11.00
C MET A 174 6.03 -13.53 9.61
N TYR A 175 6.61 -12.59 8.89
CA TYR A 175 7.28 -12.88 7.61
C TYR A 175 8.61 -13.61 7.78
N VAL A 176 9.33 -13.41 8.89
CA VAL A 176 10.60 -14.10 9.16
C VAL A 176 10.50 -15.63 9.08
N PRO A 177 9.60 -16.32 9.82
CA PRO A 177 9.47 -17.77 9.74
C PRO A 177 8.96 -18.25 8.38
N VAL A 178 8.21 -17.43 7.63
CA VAL A 178 7.75 -17.77 6.28
C VAL A 178 8.94 -17.91 5.34
N PHE A 179 9.83 -16.91 5.31
CA PHE A 179 11.04 -16.97 4.48
C PHE A 179 12.03 -18.04 4.97
N GLN A 180 12.12 -18.30 6.27
CA GLN A 180 12.93 -19.40 6.81
C GLN A 180 12.41 -20.77 6.34
N LYS A 181 11.10 -21.01 6.37
CA LYS A 181 10.50 -22.25 5.86
C LYS A 181 10.76 -22.43 4.36
N MET A 182 10.71 -21.35 3.58
CA MET A 182 11.06 -21.40 2.15
C MET A 182 12.54 -21.79 1.94
N LYS A 183 13.45 -21.23 2.75
CA LYS A 183 14.88 -21.56 2.71
C LYS A 183 15.15 -23.02 3.11
N HIS A 184 14.40 -23.58 4.08
CA HIS A 184 14.54 -24.98 4.47
C HIS A 184 14.04 -25.96 3.41
N LYS A 185 12.90 -25.67 2.76
CA LYS A 185 12.42 -26.46 1.62
C LYS A 185 13.44 -26.45 0.48
N GLU A 186 14.06 -25.30 0.20
CA GLU A 186 15.15 -25.20 -0.78
C GLU A 186 16.33 -26.14 -0.51
N LYS A 187 16.80 -26.25 0.75
CA LYS A 187 17.91 -27.16 1.06
C LYS A 187 17.55 -28.63 0.81
N LYS A 188 16.31 -29.03 1.14
CA LYS A 188 15.84 -30.40 0.90
C LYS A 188 15.74 -30.74 -0.59
N ASP A 189 15.17 -29.84 -1.39
CA ASP A 189 14.98 -30.07 -2.83
C ASP A 189 16.31 -30.06 -3.63
N GLY A 190 17.40 -29.56 -3.05
CA GLY A 190 18.74 -29.55 -3.68
C GLY A 190 19.65 -30.69 -3.23
N GLU A 191 19.22 -31.50 -2.25
CA GLU A 191 19.92 -32.70 -1.76
C GLU A 191 19.35 -34.00 -2.38
N GLU A 192 18.21 -33.93 -3.08
CA GLU A 192 17.60 -35.00 -3.90
C GLU A 192 17.99 -34.85 -5.38
#